data_AF-A0AAW0X0B0-F1
#
_entry.id   AF-A0AAW0X0B0-F1
#
_cell.length_a   1.000
_cell.length_b   1.000
_cell.length_c   1.000
_cell.angle_alpha   90.00
_cell.angle_beta   90.00
_cell.angle_gamma   90.00
#
_symmetry.space_group_name_H-M   'P 1'
#
loop_
_entity.id
_entity.type
_entity.pdbx_description
1 polymer ?
#
loop_
_entity_poly.entity_id
_entity_poly.type
_entity_poly.pdbx_seq_one_letter_code
_entity_poly.pdbx_strand_id
1 'polypeptide(L)'
;MIYTRESVMALIEEKEKIEQTLKELWDVLKSNNMGMTEPVIDSEGYPRSDIDVYQVRHARHQIKCLQNDHTALLQRIEEGLAVVLSPSSAENLDPNGINISPASPAREPFAKVDHVSLGSPANMAITVSRNEQSISLSLTPRQWSGRGLLGCNIVPVEKLDR
;
A
#
# COMPACT_ATOMS: atom_id res chain seq x y z
N MET A 1 12.91 -18.84 1.40
CA MET A 1 11.91 -19.47 2.28
C MET A 1 10.64 -19.61 1.47
N ILE A 2 10.02 -20.79 1.42
CA ILE A 2 8.78 -21.00 0.64
C ILE A 2 7.61 -20.69 1.58
N TYR A 3 6.83 -19.67 1.26
CA TYR A 3 5.63 -19.32 2.02
C TYR A 3 4.45 -20.17 1.54
N THR A 4 3.83 -20.93 2.44
CA THR A 4 2.58 -21.66 2.20
C THR A 4 1.41 -20.92 2.84
N ARG A 5 0.18 -21.15 2.38
CA ARG A 5 -1.03 -20.57 2.99
C ARG A 5 -1.11 -20.82 4.49
N GLU A 6 -0.80 -22.03 4.93
CA GLU A 6 -0.77 -22.39 6.35
C GLU A 6 0.27 -21.59 7.14
N SER A 7 1.49 -21.43 6.59
CA SER A 7 2.53 -20.63 7.24
C SER A 7 2.14 -19.16 7.39
N VAL A 8 1.43 -18.59 6.41
CA VAL A 8 0.96 -17.20 6.46
C VAL A 8 -0.15 -17.05 7.49
N MET A 9 -1.08 -18.01 7.59
CA MET A 9 -2.11 -18.01 8.64
C MET A 9 -1.51 -18.11 10.04
N ALA A 10 -0.46 -18.92 10.22
CA ALA A 10 0.25 -19.02 11.50
C ALA A 10 0.90 -17.67 11.90
N LEU A 11 1.49 -16.95 10.94
CA LEU A 11 2.02 -15.59 11.20
C LEU A 11 0.92 -14.61 11.61
N ILE A 12 -0.27 -14.70 11.02
CA ILE A 12 -1.43 -13.87 11.40
C ILE A 12 -1.88 -14.17 12.84
N GLU A 13 -1.89 -15.44 13.25
CA GLU A 13 -2.20 -15.80 14.64
C GLU A 13 -1.15 -15.27 15.63
N GLU A 14 0.14 -15.34 15.25
CA GLU A 14 1.22 -14.78 16.06
C GLU A 14 1.10 -13.25 16.19
N LYS A 15 0.71 -12.56 15.09
CA LYS A 15 0.40 -11.12 15.10
C LYS A 15 -0.69 -10.80 16.14
N GLU A 16 -1.78 -11.56 16.18
CA GLU A 16 -2.87 -11.35 17.14
C GLU A 16 -2.40 -11.49 18.60
N LYS A 17 -1.51 -12.45 18.88
CA LYS A 17 -0.91 -12.62 20.22
C LYS A 17 -0.07 -11.40 20.61
N ILE A 18 0.74 -10.87 19.68
CA ILE A 18 1.52 -9.64 19.92
C ILE A 18 0.61 -8.44 20.14
N GLU A 19 -0.46 -8.27 19.36
CA GLU A 19 -1.43 -7.18 19.55
C GLU A 19 -2.14 -7.26 20.91
N GLN A 20 -2.47 -8.48 21.35
CA GLN A 20 -3.09 -8.71 22.65
C GLN A 20 -2.14 -8.33 23.80
N THR A 21 -0.87 -8.77 23.75
CA THR A 21 0.14 -8.37 24.75
C THR A 21 0.42 -6.87 24.74
N LEU A 22 0.47 -6.24 23.56
CA LEU A 22 0.59 -4.79 23.45
C LEU A 22 -0.57 -4.09 24.16
N LYS A 23 -1.81 -4.56 23.94
CA LYS A 23 -3.00 -3.99 24.58
C LYS A 23 -2.91 -4.07 26.11
N GLU A 24 -2.49 -5.21 26.65
CA GLU A 24 -2.30 -5.39 28.10
C GLU A 24 -1.27 -4.42 28.67
N LEU A 25 -0.13 -4.24 27.98
CA LEU A 25 0.91 -3.28 28.40
C LEU A 25 0.43 -1.82 28.31
N TRP A 26 -0.37 -1.49 27.29
CA TRP A 26 -1.00 -0.18 27.18
C TRP A 26 -1.99 0.08 28.32
N ASP A 27 -2.73 -0.93 28.76
CA ASP A 27 -3.64 -0.82 29.91
C ASP A 27 -2.88 -0.60 31.22
N VAL A 28 -1.69 -1.19 31.38
CA VAL A 28 -0.77 -0.91 32.51
C VAL A 28 -0.31 0.55 32.51
N LEU A 29 0.01 1.11 31.34
CA LEU A 29 0.38 2.52 31.23
C LEU A 29 -0.81 3.44 31.56
N LYS A 30 -1.99 3.11 31.03
CA LYS A 30 -3.23 3.86 31.24
C LYS A 30 -3.67 3.86 32.70
N SER A 31 -3.53 2.74 33.41
CA SER A 31 -3.86 2.66 34.84
C SER A 31 -2.95 3.53 35.70
N ASN A 32 -1.72 3.76 35.27
CA ASN A 32 -0.77 4.68 35.89
C ASN A 32 -0.90 6.12 35.36
N ASN A 33 -1.92 6.43 34.55
CA ASN A 33 -2.13 7.74 33.90
C ASN A 33 -0.91 8.24 33.12
N MET A 34 -0.15 7.32 32.52
CA MET A 34 1.07 7.65 31.78
C MET A 34 0.98 7.15 30.34
N GLY A 35 1.52 7.92 29.39
CA GLY A 35 1.74 7.53 28.00
C GLY A 35 3.13 6.93 27.79
N MET A 36 3.59 6.84 26.53
CA MET A 36 4.93 6.32 26.20
C MET A 36 6.07 7.34 26.35
N THR A 37 5.77 8.63 26.29
CA THR A 37 6.78 9.71 26.17
C THR A 37 6.95 10.56 27.42
N GLU A 38 5.97 10.55 28.32
CA GLU A 38 5.94 11.45 29.47
C GLU A 38 7.05 11.16 30.49
N PRO A 39 7.60 12.18 31.16
CA PRO A 39 8.68 11.98 32.13
C PRO A 39 8.21 11.19 33.35
N VAL A 40 9.00 10.19 33.74
CA VAL A 40 8.77 9.34 34.93
C VAL A 40 9.32 9.99 36.22
N ILE A 41 9.85 11.20 36.08
CA ILE A 41 10.55 11.95 37.11
C ILE A 41 9.75 13.24 37.35
N ASP A 42 9.79 13.76 38.58
CA ASP A 42 9.22 15.05 38.93
C ASP A 42 10.13 16.23 38.53
N SER A 43 9.75 17.44 38.91
CA SER A 43 10.52 18.67 38.65
C SER A 43 11.81 18.78 39.46
N GLU A 44 11.95 18.00 40.53
CA GLU A 44 13.10 18.01 41.43
C GLU A 44 14.14 16.94 41.04
N GLY A 45 13.79 16.05 40.10
CA GLY A 45 14.68 15.00 39.61
C GLY A 45 14.51 13.66 40.33
N TYR A 46 13.44 13.49 41.11
CA TYR A 46 13.15 12.26 41.84
C TYR A 46 12.07 11.41 41.16
N PRO A 47 12.09 10.08 41.35
CA PRO A 47 11.05 9.19 40.83
C PRO A 47 9.68 9.62 41.38
N ARG A 48 8.72 9.80 40.47
CA ARG A 48 7.38 10.23 40.85
C ARG A 48 6.71 9.23 41.79
N SER A 49 6.08 9.74 42.84
CA SER A 49 5.43 8.94 43.89
C SER A 49 3.98 8.54 43.55
N ASP A 50 3.38 9.21 42.57
CA ASP A 50 2.02 8.99 42.08
C ASP A 50 1.89 7.80 41.11
N ILE A 51 3.01 7.24 40.65
CA ILE A 51 3.04 6.14 39.67
C ILE A 51 3.98 5.02 40.11
N ASP A 52 3.70 3.80 39.64
CA ASP A 52 4.69 2.73 39.71
C ASP A 52 5.75 2.91 38.61
N VAL A 53 6.83 3.60 38.96
CA VAL A 53 7.96 3.90 38.08
C VAL A 53 8.56 2.64 37.44
N TYR A 54 8.57 1.52 38.16
CA TYR A 54 9.10 0.26 37.66
C TYR A 54 8.19 -0.31 36.57
N GLN A 55 6.90 -0.44 36.84
CA GLN A 55 5.92 -0.97 35.89
C GLN A 55 5.86 -0.12 34.62
N VAL A 56 5.85 1.21 34.76
CA VAL A 56 5.83 2.13 33.61
C VAL A 56 7.08 1.94 32.75
N ARG A 57 8.28 1.89 33.35
CA ARG A 57 9.53 1.69 32.59
C ARG A 57 9.55 0.34 31.88
N HIS A 58 9.13 -0.72 32.58
CA HIS A 58 9.13 -2.07 32.03
C HIS A 58 8.14 -2.19 30.87
N ALA A 59 6.91 -1.72 31.07
CA ALA A 59 5.87 -1.72 30.04
C ALA A 59 6.30 -0.91 28.81
N ARG A 60 6.87 0.30 28.98
CA ARG A 60 7.37 1.11 27.86
C ARG A 60 8.46 0.39 27.06
N HIS A 61 9.40 -0.25 27.77
CA HIS A 61 10.46 -1.01 27.11
C HIS A 61 9.87 -2.17 26.30
N GLN A 62 9.00 -2.97 26.91
CA GLN A 62 8.35 -4.11 26.26
C GLN A 62 7.51 -3.68 25.05
N ILE A 63 6.71 -2.62 25.17
CA ILE A 63 5.93 -2.07 24.06
C ILE A 63 6.86 -1.69 22.91
N LYS A 64 8.01 -1.05 23.19
CA LYS A 64 8.94 -0.65 22.14
C LYS A 64 9.51 -1.85 21.40
N CYS A 65 9.90 -2.90 22.13
CA CYS A 65 10.40 -4.15 21.53
C CYS A 65 9.31 -4.83 20.69
N LEU A 66 8.12 -5.04 21.27
CA LEU A 66 7.01 -5.71 20.61
C LEU A 66 6.49 -4.93 19.39
N GLN A 67 6.52 -3.59 19.41
CA GLN A 67 6.17 -2.79 18.24
C GLN A 67 7.14 -2.98 17.07
N ASN A 68 8.44 -3.07 17.37
CA ASN A 68 9.44 -3.35 16.35
C ASN A 68 9.24 -4.75 15.77
N ASP A 69 9.04 -5.75 16.64
CA ASP A 69 8.81 -7.14 16.24
C ASP A 69 7.52 -7.28 15.42
N HIS A 70 6.43 -6.62 15.84
CA HIS A 70 5.17 -6.57 15.10
C HIS A 70 5.36 -5.96 13.70
N THR A 71 6.15 -4.89 13.59
CA THR A 71 6.44 -4.27 12.29
C THR A 71 7.21 -5.24 11.38
N ALA A 72 8.20 -5.95 11.92
CA ALA A 72 8.96 -6.95 11.17
C ALA A 72 8.09 -8.16 10.76
N LEU A 73 7.18 -8.58 11.64
CA LEU A 73 6.23 -9.66 11.39
C LEU A 73 5.23 -9.28 10.29
N LEU A 74 4.68 -8.06 10.33
CA LEU A 74 3.78 -7.55 9.29
C LEU A 74 4.45 -7.54 7.91
N GLN A 75 5.71 -7.10 7.82
CA GLN A 75 6.47 -7.15 6.57
C GLN A 75 6.58 -8.58 6.03
N ARG A 76 6.81 -9.55 6.91
CA ARG A 76 6.88 -10.97 6.52
C ARG A 76 5.53 -11.54 6.08
N ILE A 77 4.43 -11.12 6.71
CA ILE A 77 3.07 -11.46 6.26
C ILE A 77 2.82 -10.91 4.87
N GLU A 78 3.19 -9.64 4.61
CA GLU A 78 3.03 -9.01 3.30
C GLU A 78 3.77 -9.80 2.20
N GLU A 79 5.03 -10.17 2.43
CA GLU A 79 5.81 -11.03 1.53
C GLU A 79 5.12 -12.39 1.29
N GLY A 80 4.64 -13.03 2.34
CA GLY A 80 3.96 -14.32 2.25
C GLY A 80 2.63 -14.26 1.50
N LEU A 81 1.83 -13.22 1.75
CA LEU A 81 0.57 -12.98 1.04
C LEU A 81 0.80 -12.71 -0.45
N ALA A 82 1.84 -11.93 -0.80
CA ALA A 82 2.19 -11.68 -2.19
C ALA A 82 2.52 -12.99 -2.94
N VAL A 83 3.25 -13.91 -2.30
CA VAL A 83 3.58 -15.21 -2.88
C VAL A 83 2.35 -16.11 -3.03
N VAL A 84 1.49 -16.20 -2.01
CA VAL A 84 0.29 -17.06 -2.04
C VAL A 84 -0.79 -16.54 -3.00
N LEU A 85 -0.95 -15.22 -3.12
CA LEU A 85 -1.97 -14.56 -3.95
C LEU A 85 -1.51 -14.33 -5.39
N SER A 86 -0.22 -14.46 -5.69
CA SER A 86 0.28 -14.41 -7.06
C SER A 86 -0.57 -15.35 -7.94
N PRO A 87 -1.10 -14.88 -9.09
CA PRO A 87 -2.14 -15.57 -9.88
C PRO A 87 -1.71 -16.93 -10.48
N SER A 88 -0.57 -17.47 -10.06
CA SER A 88 0.03 -18.74 -10.46
C SER A 88 -0.69 -19.97 -9.86
N SER A 89 -1.70 -19.80 -8.99
CA SER A 89 -2.43 -20.92 -8.35
C SER A 89 -3.79 -21.21 -8.99
N ALA A 90 -4.06 -20.70 -10.20
CA ALA A 90 -5.13 -21.18 -11.06
C ALA A 90 -4.51 -21.84 -12.29
N GLU A 91 -4.13 -23.11 -12.14
CA GLU A 91 -3.80 -24.00 -13.25
C GLU A 91 -5.02 -24.13 -14.17
N ASN A 92 -5.10 -23.32 -15.22
CA ASN A 92 -5.65 -23.76 -16.50
C ASN A 92 -4.48 -24.43 -17.24
N LEU A 93 -4.33 -25.74 -17.07
CA LEU A 93 -3.37 -26.54 -17.83
C LEU A 93 -4.04 -26.98 -19.14
N ASP A 94 -3.66 -26.35 -20.25
CA ASP A 94 -3.88 -26.90 -21.59
C ASP A 94 -2.93 -28.09 -21.82
N PRO A 95 -3.36 -29.17 -22.50
CA PRO A 95 -2.56 -30.40 -22.65
C PRO A 95 -1.27 -30.25 -23.48
N ASN A 96 -0.93 -29.06 -23.96
CA ASN A 96 0.18 -28.84 -24.90
C ASN A 96 1.44 -28.22 -24.29
N GLY A 97 1.52 -28.07 -22.96
CA GLY A 97 2.78 -27.76 -22.27
C GLY A 97 3.43 -26.41 -22.61
N ILE A 98 2.66 -25.46 -23.15
CA ILE A 98 3.15 -24.09 -23.40
C ILE A 98 2.81 -23.24 -22.18
N ASN A 99 3.84 -22.68 -21.54
CA ASN A 99 3.70 -21.74 -20.43
C ASN A 99 3.09 -20.42 -20.94
N ILE A 100 1.77 -20.32 -20.90
CA ILE A 100 1.06 -19.06 -21.15
C ILE A 100 1.25 -18.23 -19.87
N SER A 101 2.13 -17.22 -19.90
CA SER A 101 2.11 -16.15 -18.88
C SER A 101 0.66 -15.72 -18.68
N PRO A 102 0.14 -15.60 -17.45
CA PRO A 102 -1.25 -15.21 -17.25
C PRO A 102 -1.43 -13.90 -18.00
N ALA A 103 -2.25 -13.96 -19.06
CA ALA A 103 -2.55 -12.80 -19.87
C ALA A 103 -2.99 -11.74 -18.86
N SER A 104 -2.22 -10.65 -18.72
CA SER A 104 -2.69 -9.46 -18.02
C SER A 104 -4.12 -9.26 -18.50
N PRO A 105 -5.13 -9.19 -17.60
CA PRO A 105 -6.53 -9.29 -18.00
C PRO A 105 -6.69 -8.37 -19.20
N ALA A 106 -6.98 -8.96 -20.36
CA ALA A 106 -6.94 -8.25 -21.63
C ALA A 106 -7.82 -7.03 -21.42
N ARG A 107 -7.20 -5.86 -21.26
CA ARG A 107 -7.92 -4.68 -20.79
C ARG A 107 -8.88 -4.36 -21.90
N GLU A 108 -10.16 -4.65 -21.68
CA GLU A 108 -11.17 -4.34 -22.68
C GLU A 108 -11.16 -2.82 -22.85
N PRO A 109 -11.01 -2.32 -24.09
CA PRO A 109 -11.09 -0.90 -24.33
C PRO A 109 -12.47 -0.42 -23.88
N PHE A 110 -12.52 0.45 -22.86
CA PHE A 110 -13.78 0.98 -22.33
C PHE A 110 -14.26 2.21 -23.14
N ALA A 111 -13.38 2.81 -23.94
CA ALA A 111 -13.71 3.92 -24.79
C ALA A 111 -12.84 3.94 -26.07
N LYS A 112 -13.40 4.50 -27.14
CA LYS A 112 -12.70 4.78 -28.41
C LYS A 112 -12.62 6.29 -28.62
N VAL A 113 -11.58 6.72 -29.34
CA VAL A 113 -11.47 8.11 -29.79
C VAL A 113 -12.27 8.25 -31.09
N ASP A 114 -13.25 9.13 -31.08
CA ASP A 114 -14.18 9.35 -32.19
C ASP A 114 -13.66 10.40 -33.18
N HIS A 115 -13.21 11.55 -32.68
CA HIS A 115 -12.64 12.62 -33.49
C HIS A 115 -11.46 13.27 -32.79
N VAL A 116 -10.41 13.64 -33.53
CA VAL A 116 -9.28 14.44 -33.05
C VAL A 116 -9.21 15.73 -33.86
N SER A 117 -9.25 16.87 -33.17
CA SER A 117 -9.19 18.19 -33.79
C SER A 117 -7.77 18.48 -34.31
N LEU A 118 -7.67 18.97 -35.55
CA LEU A 118 -6.39 19.40 -36.14
C LEU A 118 -5.71 20.47 -35.29
N GLY A 119 -4.39 20.35 -35.09
CA GLY A 119 -3.61 21.30 -34.28
C GLY A 119 -3.85 21.22 -32.77
N SER A 120 -4.58 20.22 -32.29
CA SER A 120 -4.83 20.02 -30.86
C SER A 120 -3.71 19.23 -30.15
N PRO A 121 -3.64 19.28 -28.81
CA PRO A 121 -2.68 18.48 -28.05
C PRO A 121 -2.80 16.96 -28.27
N ALA A 122 -4.01 16.45 -28.56
CA ALA A 122 -4.20 15.05 -28.93
C ALA A 122 -3.74 14.72 -30.36
N ASN A 123 -3.66 15.72 -31.26
CA ASN A 123 -3.17 15.56 -32.63
C ASN A 123 -1.64 15.65 -32.70
N MET A 124 -1.03 16.48 -31.85
CA MET A 124 0.38 16.81 -31.90
C MET A 124 1.16 16.15 -30.76
N ALA A 125 2.19 15.37 -31.09
CA ALA A 125 3.21 15.03 -30.12
C ALA A 125 4.00 16.31 -29.78
N ILE A 126 3.90 16.78 -28.53
CA ILE A 126 4.55 18.04 -28.12
C ILE A 126 6.03 17.78 -27.93
N THR A 127 6.82 18.22 -28.91
CA THR A 127 8.28 18.18 -28.83
C THR A 127 8.79 19.61 -28.67
N VAL A 128 9.48 19.91 -27.58
CA VAL A 128 10.15 21.20 -27.39
C VAL A 128 11.64 21.06 -27.68
N SER A 129 12.22 22.03 -28.38
CA SER A 129 13.67 22.11 -28.58
C SER A 129 14.25 23.07 -27.55
N ARG A 130 15.14 22.57 -26.68
CA ARG A 130 15.90 23.38 -25.73
C ARG A 130 17.37 22.98 -25.84
N ASN A 131 18.25 23.95 -26.15
CA ASN A 131 19.69 23.73 -26.35
C ASN A 131 20.02 22.66 -27.40
N GLU A 132 19.42 22.75 -28.60
CA GLU A 132 19.57 21.77 -29.70
C GLU A 132 19.11 20.33 -29.38
N GLN A 133 18.48 20.11 -28.23
CA GLN A 133 17.94 18.82 -27.82
C GLN A 133 16.41 18.83 -27.92
N SER A 134 15.87 17.88 -28.69
CA SER A 134 14.43 17.65 -28.81
C SER A 134 13.92 16.82 -27.62
N ILE A 135 13.02 17.39 -26.82
CA ILE A 135 12.41 16.74 -25.65
C ILE A 135 10.92 16.53 -25.93
N SER A 136 10.47 15.29 -25.86
CA SER A 136 9.04 14.96 -25.90
C SER A 136 8.41 15.28 -24.53
N LEU A 137 7.36 16.09 -24.53
CA LEU A 137 6.61 16.47 -23.33
C LEU A 137 5.23 15.82 -23.35
N SER A 138 4.82 15.33 -22.19
CA SER A 138 3.45 14.90 -21.93
C SER A 138 2.69 16.04 -21.21
N LEU A 139 1.50 16.38 -21.69
CA LEU A 139 0.60 17.30 -20.98
C LEU A 139 -0.39 16.50 -20.13
N THR A 140 -0.39 16.77 -18.83
CA THR A 140 -1.44 16.28 -17.92
C THR A 140 -2.55 17.33 -17.81
N PRO A 141 -3.77 17.08 -18.33
CA PRO A 141 -4.86 18.04 -18.23
C PRO A 141 -5.25 18.28 -16.77
N ARG A 142 -5.48 19.55 -16.40
CA ARG A 142 -6.10 19.96 -15.12
C ARG A 142 -7.51 20.51 -15.39
N GLN A 143 -8.35 20.54 -14.36
CA GLN A 143 -9.70 21.09 -14.43
C GLN A 143 -9.67 22.56 -14.90
N TRP A 144 -10.16 22.82 -16.12
CA TRP A 144 -10.35 24.17 -16.67
C TRP A 144 -11.87 24.47 -16.76
N SER A 145 -12.24 25.75 -16.85
CA SER A 145 -13.64 26.17 -17.00
C SER A 145 -14.11 26.02 -18.45
N GLY A 146 -14.94 25.00 -18.75
CA GLY A 146 -15.55 24.76 -20.06
C GLY A 146 -15.70 23.26 -20.39
N ARG A 147 -16.39 22.91 -21.50
CA ARG A 147 -16.40 21.52 -22.02
C ARG A 147 -15.02 21.23 -22.60
N GLY A 148 -14.19 20.60 -21.79
CA GLY A 148 -12.77 20.42 -22.08
C GLY A 148 -12.44 19.42 -23.15
N LEU A 149 -11.97 19.91 -24.29
CA LEU A 149 -11.32 19.10 -25.31
C LEU A 149 -9.85 18.87 -24.92
N LEU A 150 -9.48 17.61 -24.65
CA LEU A 150 -8.10 17.11 -24.81
C LEU A 150 -7.56 17.33 -26.24
N GLY A 151 -8.38 17.88 -27.13
CA GLY A 151 -8.22 17.85 -28.57
C GLY A 151 -8.98 16.70 -29.22
N CYS A 152 -9.58 15.80 -28.44
CA CYS A 152 -10.28 14.63 -28.96
C CYS A 152 -11.64 14.38 -28.27
N ASN A 153 -12.55 13.75 -29.00
CA ASN A 153 -13.83 13.25 -28.52
C ASN A 153 -13.67 11.78 -28.12
N ILE A 154 -14.03 11.40 -26.89
CA ILE A 154 -13.92 10.03 -26.37
C ILE A 154 -15.34 9.49 -26.17
N VAL A 155 -15.64 8.35 -26.79
CA VAL A 155 -16.97 7.71 -26.77
C VAL A 155 -16.85 6.30 -26.17
N PRO A 156 -17.78 5.84 -25.32
CA PRO A 156 -17.74 4.48 -24.79
C PRO A 156 -17.71 3.43 -25.90
N VAL A 157 -17.03 2.30 -25.64
CA VAL A 157 -17.16 1.13 -26.53
C VAL A 157 -18.49 0.45 -26.19
N GLU A 158 -19.45 0.52 -27.11
CA GLU A 158 -20.69 -0.23 -27.01
C GLU A 158 -20.36 -1.73 -26.98
N LYS A 159 -20.79 -2.42 -25.91
CA LYS A 159 -20.68 -3.88 -25.86
C LYS A 159 -21.69 -4.44 -26.86
N LEU A 160 -21.19 -4.99 -27.97
CA LEU A 160 -22.02 -5.76 -28.88
C LEU A 160 -22.42 -7.03 -28.12
N ASP A 161 -23.67 -7.10 -27.66
CA ASP A 161 -24.23 -8.31 -27.04
C ASP A 161 -24.03 -9.48 -28.02
N ARG A 162 -23.17 -10.43 -27.65
CA ARG A 162 -22.93 -11.68 -28.36
C ARG A 162 -23.83 -12.78 -27.82
#